data_AF-A0A3D5SKV0-F1
#
_entry.id   AF-A0A3D5SKV0-F1
#
_cell.length_a   1.000
_cell.length_b   1.000
_cell.length_c   1.000
_cell.angle_alpha   90.00
_cell.angle_beta   90.00
_cell.angle_gamma   90.00
#
_symmetry.space_group_name_H-M   'P 1'
#
loop_
_entity.id
_entity.type
_entity.pdbx_description
1 polymer ?
#
loop_
_entity_poly.entity_id
_entity_poly.type
_entity_poly.pdbx_seq_one_letter_code
_entity_poly.pdbx_strand_id
1 'polypeptide(L)' 'MLRYTDLEQAIRLARAAGLSTIVIVRALSGSVPYSEALEIARRAAPLLGITVKRFMEMRRNE' A
#
# COMPACT_ATOMS: atom_id res chain seq x y z
N MET A 1 5.69 -23.82 -5.22
CA MET A 1 4.41 -23.10 -5.39
C MET A 1 4.56 -21.77 -4.68
N LEU A 2 4.77 -20.68 -5.43
CA LEU A 2 5.12 -19.38 -4.84
C LEU A 2 3.93 -18.84 -4.04
N ARG A 3 4.09 -18.78 -2.71
CA ARG A 3 3.19 -18.11 -1.75
C ARG A 3 3.27 -16.59 -1.91
N TYR A 4 3.08 -16.09 -3.13
CA TYR A 4 2.98 -14.67 -3.34
C TYR A 4 1.61 -14.23 -2.84
N THR A 5 1.58 -13.56 -1.68
CA THR A 5 0.40 -12.88 -1.15
C THR A 5 -0.09 -11.90 -2.23
N ASP A 6 -1.39 -11.88 -2.58
CA ASP A 6 -1.96 -10.99 -3.61
C ASP A 6 -1.49 -9.54 -3.50
N LEU A 7 -1.26 -9.07 -2.26
CA LEU A 7 -0.75 -7.74 -1.96
C LEU A 7 0.69 -7.48 -2.45
N GLU A 8 1.61 -8.43 -2.28
CA GLU A 8 2.99 -8.28 -2.75
C GLU A 8 3.06 -8.19 -4.27
N GLN A 9 2.25 -8.99 -4.95
CA GLN A 9 2.18 -8.99 -6.41
C GLN A 9 1.56 -7.70 -6.93
N ALA A 10 0.48 -7.23 -6.31
CA ALA A 10 -0.14 -5.96 -6.65
C ALA A 10 0.87 -4.80 -6.52
N ILE A 11 1.62 -4.75 -5.41
CA ILE A 11 2.66 -3.73 -5.20
C ILE A 11 3.78 -3.85 -6.23
N ARG A 12 4.26 -5.06 -6.50
CA ARG A 12 5.32 -5.31 -7.48
C ARG A 12 4.90 -4.89 -8.90
N LEU A 13 3.68 -5.23 -9.32
CA LEU A 13 3.13 -4.85 -10.61
C LEU A 13 2.95 -3.33 -10.71
N ALA A 14 2.44 -2.69 -9.66
CA ALA A 14 2.29 -1.25 -9.62
C ALA A 14 3.64 -0.51 -9.74
N ARG A 15 4.68 -1.01 -9.07
CA ARG A 15 6.06 -0.51 -9.22
C ARG A 15 6.59 -0.71 -10.64
N ALA A 16 6.37 -1.89 -11.23
CA ALA A 16 6.78 -2.18 -12.60
C ALA A 16 6.05 -1.29 -13.62
N ALA A 17 4.82 -0.89 -13.34
CA ALA A 17 4.05 0.08 -14.11
C ALA A 17 4.48 1.55 -13.87
N GLY A 18 5.52 1.80 -13.08
CA GLY A 18 6.03 3.14 -12.79
C GLY A 18 5.17 3.96 -11.82
N LEU A 19 4.21 3.33 -11.12
CA LEU A 19 3.37 4.05 -10.17
C LEU A 19 4.19 4.50 -8.95
N SER A 20 3.95 5.75 -8.54
CA SER A 20 4.58 6.31 -7.34
C SER A 20 3.99 5.68 -6.07
N THR A 21 4.78 5.68 -4.99
CA THR A 21 4.36 5.11 -3.71
C THR A 21 3.02 5.68 -3.23
N ILE A 22 2.78 6.98 -3.44
CA ILE A 22 1.53 7.64 -3.02
C ILE A 22 0.32 7.13 -3.81
N VAL A 23 0.47 6.91 -5.13
CA VAL A 23 -0.60 6.35 -5.97
C VAL A 23 -0.94 4.94 -5.53
N ILE A 24 0.09 4.13 -5.21
CA ILE A 24 -0.10 2.76 -4.70
C ILE A 24 -0.84 2.79 -3.35
N VAL A 25 -0.43 3.66 -2.43
CA VAL A 25 -1.09 3.81 -1.11
C VAL A 25 -2.57 4.18 -1.27
N ARG A 26 -2.89 5.14 -2.15
CA ARG A 26 -4.27 5.57 -2.41
C ARG A 26 -5.10 4.47 -3.08
N ALA A 27 -4.54 3.75 -4.05
CA ALA A 27 -5.21 2.62 -4.69
C ALA A 27 -5.54 1.50 -3.69
N LEU A 28 -4.64 1.23 -2.74
CA LEU A 28 -4.82 0.17 -1.74
C LEU A 28 -5.77 0.57 -0.60
N SER A 29 -5.85 1.84 -0.22
CA SER A 29 -6.50 2.24 1.04
C SER A 29 -7.44 3.44 0.97
N GLY A 30 -7.58 4.06 -0.21
CA GLY A 30 -8.37 5.29 -0.40
C GLY A 30 -9.86 5.09 -0.13
N SER A 31 -10.41 3.94 -0.55
CA SER A 31 -11.85 3.66 -0.52
C SER A 31 -12.36 2.95 0.75
N VAL A 32 -11.48 2.61 1.68
CA VAL A 32 -11.83 1.81 2.87
C VAL A 32 -11.82 2.67 4.14
N PRO A 33 -12.55 2.32 5.22
CA PRO A 33 -12.51 3.05 6.49
C PRO A 33 -11.10 3.09 7.12
N TYR A 34 -10.91 3.95 8.11
CA TYR A 34 -9.61 4.13 8.77
C TYR A 34 -9.07 2.84 9.39
N SER A 35 -9.93 2.06 10.07
CA SER A 35 -9.57 0.78 10.69
C SER A 35 -9.01 -0.21 9.68
N GLU A 36 -9.71 -0.40 8.56
CA GLU A 36 -9.31 -1.32 7.50
C GLU A 36 -8.04 -0.84 6.78
N ALA A 37 -7.91 0.46 6.51
CA ALA A 37 -6.67 1.00 5.97
C ALA A 37 -5.48 0.83 6.91
N LEU A 38 -5.69 0.88 8.23
CA LEU A 38 -4.61 0.63 9.19
C LEU A 38 -4.14 -0.83 9.11
N GLU A 39 -5.05 -1.78 8.89
CA GLU A 39 -4.70 -3.18 8.64
C GLU A 39 -3.98 -3.38 7.31
N ILE A 40 -4.40 -2.67 6.25
CA ILE A 40 -3.70 -2.66 4.97
C ILE A 40 -2.29 -2.05 5.15
N ALA A 41 -2.17 -0.93 5.85
CA ALA A 41 -0.90 -0.25 6.09
C ALA A 41 0.09 -1.15 6.83
N ARG A 42 -0.34 -1.89 7.86
CA ARG A 42 0.52 -2.84 8.60
C ARG A 42 1.14 -3.91 7.69
N ARG A 43 0.43 -4.31 6.63
CA ARG A 43 0.88 -5.32 5.66
C ARG A 43 1.68 -4.70 4.50
N ALA A 44 1.20 -3.58 3.96
CA ALA A 44 1.73 -2.96 2.75
C ALA A 44 2.93 -2.02 3.01
N ALA A 45 2.97 -1.33 4.14
CA ALA A 45 4.06 -0.41 4.47
C ALA A 45 5.46 -1.05 4.41
N PRO A 46 5.72 -2.22 5.02
CA PRO A 46 7.03 -2.87 4.91
C PRO A 46 7.38 -3.26 3.47
N LEU A 47 6.39 -3.67 2.68
CA LEU A 47 6.56 -4.03 1.26
C LEU A 47 6.86 -2.80 0.38
N LEU A 48 6.41 -1.63 0.80
CA LEU A 48 6.67 -0.35 0.13
C LEU A 48 7.95 0.34 0.64
N GLY A 49 8.63 -0.23 1.65
CA GLY A 49 9.82 0.35 2.26
C GLY A 49 9.53 1.62 3.08
N ILE A 50 8.32 1.75 3.63
CA ILE A 50 7.89 2.92 4.42
C ILE A 50 7.32 2.49 5.77
N THR A 51 7.18 3.44 6.70
CA THR A 51 6.50 3.18 7.98
C THR A 51 4.99 3.20 7.83
N VAL A 52 4.27 2.52 8.73
CA VAL A 52 2.79 2.59 8.81
C VAL A 52 2.31 4.03 8.98
N LYS A 53 3.01 4.84 9.79
CA LYS A 53 2.73 6.27 9.94
C LYS A 53 2.81 6.99 8.58
N ARG A 54 3.90 6.77 7.84
CA ARG A 54 4.11 7.40 6.53
C ARG A 54 3.07 6.95 5.50
N PHE A 55 2.67 5.68 5.54
CA PHE A 55 1.58 5.16 4.72
C PHE A 55 0.27 5.92 5.00
N MET A 56 -0.10 6.07 6.28
CA MET A 56 -1.34 6.77 6.66
C MET A 56 -1.30 8.27 6.37
N GLU A 57 -0.12 8.92 6.41
CA GLU A 57 0.07 10.29 5.95
C GLU A 57 -0.16 10.43 4.43
N MET A 58 0.43 9.54 3.62
CA MET A 58 0.26 9.51 2.16
C MET A 58 -1.17 9.25 1.72
N ARG A 59 -1.94 8.52 2.54
CA ARG A 59 -3.38 8.33 2.33
C ARG A 59 -4.16 9.64 2.44
N ARG A 60 -3.79 10.51 3.39
CA ARG A 60 -4.52 11.75 3.73
C ARG A 60 -4.19 12.94 2.83
N ASN A 61 -2.94 13.06 2.40
CA ASN A 61 -2.51 14.21 1.61
C ASN A 61 -2.91 14.02 0.14
N GLU A 62 -3.55 15.03 -0.44
CA GLU A 62 -3.87 15.18 -1.86
C GLU A 62 -2.71 15.83 -2.61
#